data_AF-A0A2N1CM06-F1
#
_entry.id   AF-A0A2N1CM06-F1
#
_cell.length_a   1.000
_cell.length_b   1.000
_cell.length_c   1.000
_cell.angle_alpha   90.00
_cell.angle_beta   90.00
_cell.angle_gamma   90.00
#
_symmetry.space_group_name_H-M   'P 1'
#
loop_
_entity.id
_entity.type
_entity.pdbx_description
1 polymer ?
#
loop_
_entity_poly.entity_id
_entity_poly.type
_entity_poly.pdbx_seq_one_letter_code
_entity_poly.pdbx_strand_id
1 'polypeptide(L)'
;MPFWIELLVSVFLIVGSAFALVGAIGLYRLPDFFTRLHGPTKATTLGVGGIVIGSMIFFSNQGNGLSVHEVLITLFLFLTAPVSAHVLAKAAMQQRLPYTAKTRGKPWD
;
A
#
# COMPACT_ATOMS: atom_id res chain seq x y z
N MET A 1 -4.85 -12.26 -25.65
CA MET A 1 -5.56 -11.35 -24.73
C MET A 1 -6.28 -10.32 -25.57
N PRO A 2 -7.52 -9.94 -25.29
CA PRO A 2 -8.16 -8.80 -25.95
C PRO A 2 -7.48 -7.49 -25.52
N PHE A 3 -7.34 -6.54 -26.45
CA PHE A 3 -6.66 -5.25 -26.24
C PHE A 3 -7.18 -4.49 -25.01
N TRP A 4 -8.49 -4.53 -24.74
CA TRP A 4 -9.09 -3.87 -23.58
C TRP A 4 -8.56 -4.41 -22.24
N ILE A 5 -8.19 -5.69 -22.16
CA ILE A 5 -7.61 -6.29 -20.95
C ILE A 5 -6.16 -5.82 -20.78
N GLU A 6 -5.39 -5.74 -21.86
CA GLU A 6 -4.01 -5.23 -21.82
C GLU A 6 -3.98 -3.77 -21.36
N LEU A 7 -4.93 -2.96 -21.85
CA LEU A 7 -5.11 -1.57 -21.40
C LEU A 7 -5.44 -1.51 -19.90
N LEU A 8 -6.38 -2.33 -19.45
CA LEU A 8 -6.80 -2.39 -18.04
C LEU A 8 -5.62 -2.77 -17.12
N VAL A 9 -4.89 -3.83 -17.46
CA VAL A 9 -3.70 -4.27 -16.70
C VAL A 9 -2.64 -3.17 -16.67
N SER A 10 -2.37 -2.54 -17.81
CA SER A 10 -1.41 -1.43 -17.90
C SER A 10 -1.81 -0.26 -17.00
N VAL A 11 -3.09 0.11 -16.95
CA VAL A 11 -3.60 1.16 -16.05
C VAL A 11 -3.38 0.78 -14.59
N PHE A 12 -3.71 -0.46 -14.19
CA PHE A 12 -3.48 -0.94 -12.83
C PHE A 12 -1.99 -0.90 -12.43
N LEU A 13 -1.10 -1.30 -13.34
CA LEU A 13 0.35 -1.24 -13.10
C LEU A 13 0.85 0.20 -12.97
N ILE A 14 0.47 1.10 -13.88
CA ILE A 14 0.90 2.51 -13.85
C ILE A 14 0.40 3.19 -12.59
N VAL A 15 -0.90 3.04 -12.27
CA VAL A 15 -1.50 3.63 -11.07
C VAL A 15 -0.85 3.03 -9.82
N GLY A 16 -0.66 1.72 -9.79
CA GLY A 16 -0.02 1.02 -8.68
C GLY A 16 1.40 1.52 -8.43
N SER A 17 2.22 1.61 -9.48
CA SER A 17 3.57 2.18 -9.42
C SER A 17 3.59 3.65 -9.03
N ALA A 18 2.64 4.46 -9.49
CA ALA A 18 2.52 5.86 -9.09
C ALA A 18 2.23 5.99 -7.58
N PHE A 19 1.33 5.18 -7.02
CA PHE A 19 1.09 5.17 -5.57
C PHE A 19 2.28 4.66 -4.78
N ALA A 20 3.02 3.66 -5.29
CA ALA A 20 4.27 3.21 -4.66
C ALA A 20 5.32 4.34 -4.61
N LEU A 21 5.48 5.08 -5.70
CA LEU A 21 6.38 6.22 -5.78
C LEU A 21 5.96 7.35 -4.84
N VAL A 22 4.67 7.75 -4.86
CA VAL A 22 4.13 8.76 -3.96
C VAL A 22 4.30 8.34 -2.50
N GLY A 23 4.10 7.06 -2.20
CA GLY A 23 4.31 6.50 -0.86
C GLY A 23 5.77 6.58 -0.40
N ALA A 24 6.72 6.27 -1.28
CA ALA A 24 8.16 6.40 -1.00
C ALA A 24 8.57 7.87 -0.79
N ILE A 25 8.07 8.77 -1.64
CA ILE A 25 8.28 10.22 -1.49
C ILE A 25 7.67 10.71 -0.16
N GLY A 26 6.46 10.25 0.18
CA GLY A 26 5.80 10.58 1.44
C GLY A 26 6.60 10.12 2.66
N LEU A 27 7.15 8.90 2.62
CA LEU A 27 8.01 8.37 3.67
C LEU A 27 9.29 9.21 3.86
N TYR A 28 9.90 9.67 2.76
CA TYR A 28 11.11 10.49 2.81
C TYR A 28 10.83 11.94 3.23
N ARG A 29 9.77 12.55 2.71
CA ARG A 29 9.54 14.00 2.77
C ARG A 29 8.67 14.46 3.95
N LEU A 30 7.82 13.60 4.51
CA LEU A 30 6.90 14.02 5.58
C LEU A 30 7.66 14.31 6.89
N PRO A 31 7.15 15.25 7.71
CA PRO A 31 7.96 15.87 8.77
C PRO A 31 8.05 15.05 10.07
N ASP A 32 7.11 14.14 10.34
CA ASP A 32 7.10 13.34 11.56
C ASP A 32 6.75 11.88 11.29
N PHE A 33 6.97 11.01 12.29
CA PHE A 33 6.75 9.57 12.15
C PHE A 33 5.29 9.21 11.79
N PHE A 34 4.32 9.84 12.44
CA PHE A 34 2.90 9.54 12.23
C PHE A 34 2.45 9.98 10.84
N THR A 35 2.88 11.16 10.39
CA THR A 35 2.61 11.61 9.03
C THR A 35 3.32 10.73 8.00
N ARG A 36 4.58 10.37 8.23
CA ARG A 36 5.33 9.43 7.36
C ARG A 36 4.64 8.09 7.22
N LEU A 37 4.02 7.56 8.27
CA LEU A 37 3.34 6.25 8.25
C LEU A 37 2.18 6.19 7.25
N HIS A 38 1.57 7.33 6.90
CA HIS A 38 0.57 7.40 5.83
C HIS A 38 1.14 7.11 4.43
N GLY A 39 2.43 7.37 4.20
CA GLY A 39 3.10 7.11 2.93
C GLY A 39 3.13 5.62 2.61
N PRO A 40 3.83 4.80 3.40
CA PRO A 40 3.91 3.34 3.21
C PRO A 40 2.54 2.65 3.22
N THR A 41 1.60 3.08 4.05
CA THR A 41 0.26 2.46 4.10
C THR A 41 -0.54 2.69 2.82
N LYS A 42 -0.45 3.87 2.19
CA LYS A 42 -1.03 4.12 0.86
C LYS A 42 -0.29 3.37 -0.25
N ALA A 43 1.03 3.28 -0.13
CA ALA A 43 1.88 2.54 -1.08
C ALA A 43 1.49 1.06 -1.15
N THR A 44 1.25 0.42 0.00
CA THR A 44 0.93 -1.02 0.04
C THR A 44 -0.52 -1.29 -0.34
N THR A 45 -1.47 -0.50 0.16
CA THR A 45 -2.90 -0.73 -0.12
C THR A 45 -3.29 -0.41 -1.56
N LEU A 46 -2.99 0.79 -2.05
CA LEU A 46 -3.36 1.21 -3.41
C LEU A 46 -2.28 0.85 -4.43
N GLY A 47 -1.01 0.98 -4.06
CA GLY A 47 0.10 0.69 -4.97
C GLY A 47 0.24 -0.80 -5.25
N VAL A 48 0.63 -1.57 -4.22
CA VAL A 48 0.79 -3.02 -4.36
C VAL A 48 -0.55 -3.71 -4.62
N GLY A 49 -1.63 -3.29 -3.97
CA GLY A 49 -2.97 -3.81 -4.25
C GLY A 49 -3.38 -3.65 -5.72
N GLY A 50 -3.12 -2.48 -6.32
CA GLY A 50 -3.38 -2.25 -7.75
C GLY A 50 -2.55 -3.17 -8.66
N ILE A 51 -1.27 -3.36 -8.35
CA ILE A 51 -0.38 -4.25 -9.10
C ILE A 51 -0.89 -5.70 -9.04
N VAL A 52 -1.31 -6.16 -7.86
CA VAL A 52 -1.80 -7.53 -7.68
C VAL A 52 -3.13 -7.74 -8.40
N ILE A 53 -4.05 -6.76 -8.40
CA ILE A 53 -5.27 -6.82 -9.21
C ILE A 53 -4.95 -6.90 -10.71
N GLY A 54 -4.01 -6.09 -11.19
CA GLY A 54 -3.54 -6.15 -12.58
C GLY A 54 -2.97 -7.53 -12.93
N SER A 55 -2.18 -8.12 -12.02
CA SER A 55 -1.66 -9.49 -12.15
C SER A 55 -2.80 -10.51 -12.24
N MET A 56 -3.78 -10.45 -11.35
CA MET A 56 -4.93 -11.39 -11.34
C MET A 56 -5.69 -11.38 -12.66
N ILE A 57 -5.91 -10.19 -13.23
CA ILE A 57 -6.60 -10.03 -14.51
C ILE A 57 -5.77 -10.65 -15.65
N PHE A 58 -4.45 -10.41 -15.65
CA PHE A 58 -3.53 -10.97 -16.62
C PHE A 58 -3.49 -12.50 -16.56
N PHE A 59 -3.33 -13.10 -15.38
CA PHE A 59 -3.21 -14.56 -15.28
C PHE A 59 -4.55 -15.28 -15.44
N SER A 60 -5.66 -14.69 -15.00
CA SER A 60 -7.01 -15.24 -15.17
C SER A 60 -7.37 -15.44 -16.65
N ASN A 61 -7.00 -14.49 -17.52
CA ASN A 61 -7.28 -14.59 -18.96
C ASN A 61 -6.23 -15.44 -19.72
N GLN A 62 -5.15 -15.90 -19.07
CA GLN A 62 -4.13 -16.76 -19.68
C GLN A 62 -4.46 -18.26 -19.55
N GLY A 63 -5.57 -18.63 -18.89
CA GLY A 63 -6.09 -20.00 -18.86
C GLY A 63 -5.63 -20.85 -17.66
N ASN A 64 -4.80 -20.32 -16.75
CA ASN A 64 -4.34 -21.03 -15.55
C ASN A 64 -5.29 -20.92 -14.33
N GLY A 65 -6.51 -20.42 -14.53
CA GLY A 65 -7.44 -20.14 -13.44
C GLY A 65 -6.95 -19.04 -12.50
N LEU A 66 -7.67 -18.82 -11.40
CA LEU A 66 -7.20 -17.95 -10.32
C LEU A 66 -5.98 -18.62 -9.66
N SER A 67 -4.80 -18.02 -9.83
CA SER A 67 -3.59 -18.53 -9.20
C SER A 67 -3.73 -18.35 -7.68
N VAL A 68 -3.68 -19.47 -6.95
CA VAL A 68 -3.71 -19.47 -5.47
C VAL A 68 -2.67 -18.52 -4.90
N HIS A 69 -1.53 -18.35 -5.58
CA HIS A 69 -0.47 -17.43 -5.20
C HIS A 69 -0.93 -15.97 -5.13
N GLU A 70 -1.73 -15.49 -6.09
CA GLU A 70 -2.16 -14.08 -6.11
C GLU A 70 -3.17 -13.77 -5.03
N VAL A 71 -4.08 -14.71 -4.77
CA VAL A 71 -5.01 -14.64 -3.64
C VAL A 71 -4.23 -14.62 -2.33
N LEU A 72 -3.23 -15.49 -2.18
CA LEU A 72 -2.37 -15.54 -0.99
C LEU A 72 -1.60 -14.24 -0.79
N ILE A 73 -0.99 -13.69 -1.85
CA ILE A 73 -0.25 -12.43 -1.82
C ILE A 73 -1.18 -11.29 -1.41
N THR A 74 -2.37 -11.20 -2.01
CA THR A 74 -3.37 -10.17 -1.68
C THR A 74 -3.77 -10.26 -0.21
N LEU A 75 -4.18 -11.46 0.22
CA LEU A 75 -4.63 -11.70 1.59
C LEU A 75 -3.52 -11.38 2.59
N PHE A 76 -2.31 -11.86 2.34
CA PHE A 76 -1.16 -11.63 3.22
C PHE A 76 -0.82 -10.15 3.32
N LEU A 77 -0.75 -9.43 2.20
CA LEU A 77 -0.45 -8.00 2.21
C LEU A 77 -1.56 -7.17 2.87
N PHE A 78 -2.84 -7.46 2.58
CA PHE A 78 -3.97 -6.74 3.17
C PHE A 78 -4.11 -6.98 4.67
N LEU A 79 -3.71 -8.15 5.17
CA LEU A 79 -3.69 -8.41 6.61
C LEU A 79 -2.46 -7.83 7.29
N THR A 80 -1.28 -8.05 6.72
CA THR A 80 -0.02 -7.64 7.36
C THR A 80 0.18 -6.14 7.35
N ALA A 81 -0.14 -5.43 6.26
CA ALA A 81 0.14 -4.00 6.17
C ALA A 81 -0.60 -3.15 7.23
N PRO A 82 -1.93 -3.32 7.46
CA PRO A 82 -2.64 -2.59 8.52
C PRO A 82 -2.19 -2.99 9.92
N VAL A 83 -1.95 -4.29 10.15
CA VAL A 83 -1.49 -4.80 11.45
C VAL A 83 -0.11 -4.23 11.79
N SER A 84 0.84 -4.27 10.85
CA SER A 84 2.16 -3.67 11.02
C SER A 84 2.05 -2.17 11.27
N ALA A 85 1.25 -1.44 10.50
CA ALA A 85 1.06 0.00 10.70
C ALA A 85 0.48 0.31 12.10
N HIS A 86 -0.50 -0.47 12.55
CA HIS A 86 -1.11 -0.30 13.87
C HIS A 86 -0.09 -0.55 15.00
N VAL A 87 0.69 -1.64 14.91
CA VAL A 87 1.72 -1.96 15.92
C VAL A 87 2.82 -0.90 15.94
N LEU A 88 3.28 -0.44 14.77
CA LEU A 88 4.26 0.65 14.67
C LEU A 88 3.73 1.95 15.29
N ALA A 89 2.47 2.33 15.01
CA ALA A 89 1.85 3.51 15.58
C ALA A 89 1.75 3.41 17.12
N LYS A 90 1.31 2.26 17.64
CA LYS A 90 1.21 2.03 19.09
C LYS A 90 2.58 2.07 19.77
N ALA A 91 3.61 1.48 19.17
CA ALA A 91 4.98 1.53 19.67
C ALA A 91 5.53 2.98 19.68
N ALA A 92 5.29 3.74 18.61
CA ALA A 92 5.67 5.15 18.53
C ALA A 92 4.98 6.01 19.59
N MET A 93 3.70 5.75 19.87
CA MET A 93 2.95 6.40 20.96
C MET A 93 3.54 6.07 22.33
N GLN A 94 3.86 4.79 22.58
CA GLN A 94 4.45 4.35 23.84
C GLN A 94 5.85 4.95 24.06
N GLN A 95 6.64 5.10 23.01
CA GLN A 95 7.94 5.77 23.04
C GLN A 95 7.86 7.30 23.06
N ARG A 96 6.65 7.88 22.95
CA ARG A 96 6.42 9.33 22.88
C ARG A 96 7.30 10.02 21.83
N LEU A 97 7.37 9.44 20.63
CA LEU A 97 8.18 10.00 19.55
C LEU A 97 7.81 11.47 19.29
N PRO A 98 8.81 12.33 19.00
CA PRO A 98 8.57 13.73 18.72
C PRO A 98 7.72 13.87 17.46
N TYR A 99 6.79 14.83 17.50
CA TYR A 99 5.90 15.17 16.41
C TYR A 99 6.05 16.66 16.09
N THR A 100 5.72 17.03 14.86
CA THR A 100 5.83 18.43 14.43
C THR A 100 4.69 19.25 15.01
N ALA A 101 4.94 20.51 15.39
CA ALA A 101 3.91 21.42 15.94
C ALA A 101 2.72 21.69 14.98
N LYS A 102 2.89 21.38 13.69
CA LYS A 102 1.85 21.45 12.65
C LYS A 102 0.91 20.26 12.66
N THR A 103 1.29 19.15 13.30
CA THR A 103 0.50 17.92 13.36
C THR A 103 -0.61 18.12 14.39
N ARG A 104 -1.87 18.02 13.94
CA ARG A 104 -3.06 18.25 14.79
C ARG A 104 -3.49 16.94 15.44
N GLY A 105 -3.85 17.03 16.72
CA GLY A 105 -4.19 15.88 17.57
C GLY A 105 -2.98 15.44 18.40
N LYS A 106 -3.17 15.23 19.71
CA LYS A 106 -2.14 14.63 20.54
C LYS A 106 -2.36 13.12 20.52
N PRO A 107 -1.37 12.30 20.09
CA PRO A 107 -1.56 10.85 20.02
C PRO A 107 -1.92 10.18 21.35
N TRP A 108 -1.70 10.85 22.48
CA TRP A 108 -1.82 10.32 23.84
C TRP A 108 -2.89 11.00 24.69
N ASP A 109 -3.57 12.03 24.17
CA ASP A 109 -4.78 12.56 24.79
C ASP A 109 -5.96 11.66 24.37
#